data_AF-A0A202DS43-F1
#
_entry.id   AF-A0A202DS43-F1
#
_cell.length_a   1.000
_cell.length_b   1.000
_cell.length_c   1.000
_cell.angle_alpha   90.00
_cell.angle_beta   90.00
_cell.angle_gamma   90.00
#
_symmetry.space_group_name_H-M   'P 1'
#
loop_
_entity.id
_entity.type
_entity.pdbx_description
1 polymer ?
#
loop_
_entity_poly.entity_id
_entity_poly.type
_entity_poly.pdbx_seq_one_letter_code
_entity_poly.pdbx_strand_id
1 'polypeptide(L)'
;MTVRKILKRLPLSTPKLAATPSQALRRVVSKDGLGVYASADNLFKGAVFGRDSLEVAEDLMLIRPRLVRKIMLTLASLQGEENNPENEEEPGKIVHEYRRTVVDGKPLDKESARIFKELSRHWGGTATELTYYGSVDSTPHFIRVLGKYTQRYGQEIMHRRVTLRSGHQLSVTLVLENAIDWLITQLENSKSGLLEFERKNPHGIENQVWKDSKEFYTHENGKLANHSRPIASIEVQALVYDALICGAQLLPSHRQTLLGLAKNTRDKTLKLLWREDKKYFALGLDY
;
A
#
# COMPACT_ATOMS: atom_id res chain seq x y z
N MET A 1 -49.50 -25.97 5.90
CA MET A 1 -48.57 -25.61 7.01
C MET A 1 -47.45 -24.76 6.42
N THR A 2 -47.50 -23.45 6.65
CA THR A 2 -46.70 -22.44 5.94
C THR A 2 -45.22 -22.50 6.34
N VAL A 3 -44.33 -22.22 5.38
CA VAL A 3 -42.85 -22.08 5.43
C VAL A 3 -42.33 -21.14 6.55
N ARG A 4 -43.22 -20.51 7.32
CA ARG A 4 -42.94 -19.62 8.46
C ARG A 4 -42.38 -20.29 9.73
N LYS A 5 -42.21 -21.61 9.78
CA LYS A 5 -41.72 -22.31 10.99
C LYS A 5 -40.22 -22.68 11.00
N ILE A 6 -39.45 -22.40 9.92
CA ILE A 6 -38.00 -22.68 9.84
C ILE A 6 -37.17 -21.38 9.92
N LEU A 7 -37.67 -20.38 10.67
CA LEU A 7 -36.89 -19.22 11.08
C LEU A 7 -37.05 -19.02 12.59
N LYS A 8 -36.80 -20.07 13.38
CA LYS A 8 -36.34 -19.89 14.76
C LYS A 8 -34.96 -19.27 14.68
N ARG A 9 -35.01 -17.94 14.57
CA ARG A 9 -33.92 -16.97 14.59
C ARG A 9 -32.84 -17.45 15.56
N LEU A 10 -31.67 -17.83 15.03
CA LEU A 10 -30.44 -17.67 15.80
C LEU A 10 -30.45 -16.22 16.28
N PRO A 11 -30.43 -15.94 17.58
CA PRO A 11 -30.19 -14.60 18.03
C PRO A 11 -28.76 -14.29 17.60
N LEU A 12 -28.61 -13.64 16.43
CA LEU A 12 -27.42 -12.87 16.17
C LEU A 12 -27.44 -11.80 17.25
N SER A 13 -26.77 -12.09 18.36
CA SER A 13 -26.49 -11.09 19.37
C SER A 13 -25.83 -9.96 18.61
N THR A 14 -26.45 -8.78 18.61
CA THR A 14 -25.74 -7.57 18.17
C THR A 14 -24.46 -7.53 18.97
N PRO A 15 -23.28 -7.70 18.35
CA PRO A 15 -22.04 -7.74 19.10
C PRO A 15 -21.97 -6.42 19.86
N LYS A 16 -21.85 -6.49 21.19
CA LYS A 16 -21.58 -5.28 21.98
C LYS A 16 -20.24 -4.75 21.49
N LEU A 17 -20.26 -3.62 20.80
CA LEU A 17 -19.04 -2.93 20.42
C LEU A 17 -18.29 -2.59 21.70
N ALA A 18 -17.17 -3.27 21.94
CA ALA A 18 -16.32 -3.05 23.11
C ALA A 18 -15.68 -1.64 23.12
N ALA A 19 -15.76 -0.91 22.00
CA ALA A 19 -15.25 0.45 21.84
C ALA A 19 -16.04 1.19 20.75
N THR A 20 -16.21 2.50 20.90
CA THR A 20 -16.66 3.39 19.81
C THR A 20 -15.61 3.47 18.70
N PRO A 21 -15.97 3.83 17.45
CA PRO A 21 -15.00 3.99 16.36
C PRO A 21 -13.85 4.95 16.71
N SER A 22 -14.13 6.05 17.41
CA SER A 22 -13.07 6.98 17.84
C SER A 22 -12.16 6.38 18.93
N GLN A 23 -12.66 5.50 19.80
CA GLN A 23 -11.83 4.79 20.77
C GLN A 23 -10.97 3.72 20.07
N ALA A 24 -11.53 3.01 19.09
CA ALA A 24 -10.79 2.04 18.29
C ALA A 24 -9.65 2.71 17.52
N LEU A 25 -9.91 3.82 16.81
CA LEU A 25 -8.88 4.58 16.11
C LEU A 25 -7.75 5.03 17.05
N ARG A 26 -8.06 5.48 18.26
CA ARG A 26 -7.03 5.88 19.24
C ARG A 26 -6.09 4.75 19.66
N ARG A 27 -6.50 3.49 19.54
CA ARG A 27 -5.65 2.33 19.88
C ARG A 27 -4.57 2.07 18.84
N VAL A 28 -4.78 2.55 17.61
CA VAL A 28 -3.85 2.34 16.49
C VAL A 28 -3.16 3.63 16.04
N VAL A 29 -3.55 4.80 16.55
CA VAL A 29 -2.78 6.04 16.30
C VAL A 29 -1.47 6.00 17.09
N SER A 30 -0.36 6.15 16.38
CA SER A 30 0.98 6.17 16.97
C SER A 30 1.18 7.36 17.91
N LYS A 31 1.74 7.10 19.10
CA LYS A 31 2.14 8.15 20.05
C LYS A 31 3.51 8.74 19.69
N ASP A 32 4.37 7.94 19.07
CA ASP A 32 5.67 8.35 18.54
C ASP A 32 5.59 9.18 17.24
N GLY A 33 4.37 9.41 16.74
CA GLY A 33 4.14 10.30 15.61
C GLY A 33 4.18 9.63 14.23
N LEU A 34 4.21 8.30 14.15
CA LEU A 34 4.22 7.52 12.90
C LEU A 34 2.87 7.46 12.15
N GLY A 35 1.92 8.33 12.51
CA GLY A 35 0.56 8.27 11.96
C GLY A 35 -0.26 7.15 12.60
N VAL A 36 -0.38 6.00 11.94
CA VAL A 36 -1.19 4.86 12.38
C VAL A 36 -0.42 3.54 12.27
N TYR A 37 -0.70 2.63 13.19
CA TYR A 37 -0.29 1.24 13.16
C TYR A 37 -1.37 0.41 12.47
N ALA A 38 -0.97 -0.71 11.85
CA ALA A 38 -1.91 -1.57 11.12
C ALA A 38 -2.96 -2.22 12.05
N SER A 39 -2.54 -2.62 13.25
CA SER A 39 -3.45 -3.22 14.23
C SER A 39 -3.04 -2.93 15.67
N ALA A 40 -4.02 -3.04 16.57
CA ALA A 40 -3.79 -3.12 18.01
C ALA A 40 -3.53 -4.56 18.49
N ASP A 41 -3.68 -5.55 17.60
CA ASP A 41 -3.41 -6.96 17.86
C ASP A 41 -1.91 -7.25 17.89
N ASN A 42 -1.50 -8.19 18.76
CA ASN A 42 -0.10 -8.56 18.97
C ASN A 42 0.63 -9.03 17.70
N LEU A 43 -0.07 -9.54 16.69
CA LEU A 43 0.57 -9.97 15.43
C LEU A 43 1.17 -8.82 14.61
N PHE A 44 0.54 -7.64 14.67
CA PHE A 44 0.89 -6.47 13.85
C PHE A 44 1.08 -5.19 14.69
N LYS A 45 1.19 -5.34 16.01
CA LYS A 45 1.25 -4.24 16.94
C LYS A 45 2.46 -3.36 16.69
N GLY A 46 2.21 -2.07 16.51
CA GLY A 46 3.28 -1.09 16.28
C GLY A 46 3.90 -1.13 14.88
N ALA A 47 3.45 -2.03 14.01
CA ALA A 47 3.87 -2.06 12.63
C ALA A 47 3.15 -0.97 11.82
N VAL A 48 3.89 -0.29 10.95
CA VAL A 48 3.33 0.64 9.95
C VAL A 48 3.26 -0.11 8.63
N PHE A 49 2.05 -0.29 8.12
CA PHE A 49 1.82 -0.87 6.80
C PHE A 49 1.48 0.26 5.84
N GLY A 50 2.23 0.39 4.73
CA GLY A 50 2.10 1.54 3.83
C GLY A 50 0.70 1.63 3.25
N ARG A 51 0.27 0.55 2.61
CA ARG A 51 -1.03 0.42 1.99
C ARG A 51 -2.21 0.62 2.96
N ASP A 52 -2.20 -0.06 4.10
CA ASP A 52 -3.23 0.08 5.13
C ASP A 52 -3.30 1.51 5.67
N SER A 53 -2.14 2.15 5.86
CA SER A 53 -2.08 3.54 6.29
C SER A 53 -2.68 4.48 5.25
N LEU A 54 -2.49 4.19 3.95
CA LEU A 54 -3.05 4.97 2.85
C LEU A 54 -4.58 4.81 2.76
N GLU A 55 -5.12 3.61 2.97
CA GLU A 55 -6.58 3.41 3.09
C GLU A 55 -7.17 4.22 4.25
N VAL A 56 -6.52 4.17 5.43
CA VAL A 56 -6.93 4.99 6.59
C VAL A 56 -6.83 6.48 6.26
N ALA A 57 -5.83 6.89 5.48
CA ALA A 57 -5.69 8.27 5.04
C ALA A 57 -6.81 8.71 4.09
N GLU A 58 -7.27 7.84 3.19
CA GLU A 58 -8.43 8.11 2.34
C GLU A 58 -9.71 8.23 3.15
N ASP A 59 -10.02 7.24 3.98
CA ASP A 59 -11.23 7.18 4.79
C ASP A 59 -11.35 8.37 5.75
N LEU A 60 -10.23 8.81 6.32
CA LEU A 60 -10.19 9.87 7.31
C LEU A 60 -9.81 11.23 6.75
N MET A 61 -9.67 11.39 5.44
CA MET A 61 -9.18 12.63 4.81
C MET A 61 -9.96 13.85 5.29
N LEU A 62 -11.29 13.76 5.29
CA LEU A 62 -12.18 14.85 5.66
C LEU A 62 -12.34 15.04 7.17
N ILE A 63 -12.09 14.00 7.97
CA ILE A 63 -12.39 13.99 9.40
C ILE A 63 -11.14 14.24 10.26
N ARG A 64 -9.98 13.75 9.82
CA ARG A 64 -8.70 13.82 10.54
C ARG A 64 -7.53 14.25 9.63
N PRO A 65 -7.59 15.43 8.98
CA PRO A 65 -6.56 15.86 8.02
C PRO A 65 -5.15 15.97 8.63
N ARG A 66 -5.04 16.25 9.94
CA ARG A 66 -3.75 16.24 10.65
C ARG A 66 -3.16 14.84 10.78
N LEU A 67 -3.99 13.80 10.93
CA LEU A 67 -3.55 12.41 10.97
C LEU A 67 -3.10 11.96 9.58
N VAL A 68 -3.87 12.28 8.56
CA VAL A 68 -3.51 12.03 7.15
C VAL A 68 -2.16 12.63 6.80
N ARG A 69 -1.93 13.90 7.17
CA ARG A 69 -0.62 14.54 6.99
C ARG A 69 0.51 13.79 7.70
N LYS A 70 0.28 13.26 8.91
CA LYS A 70 1.29 12.46 9.63
C LYS A 70 1.59 11.16 8.88
N ILE A 71 0.55 10.44 8.45
CA ILE A 71 0.69 9.22 7.63
C ILE A 71 1.55 9.52 6.40
N MET A 72 1.23 10.56 5.64
CA MET A 72 1.97 10.93 4.42
C MET A 72 3.43 11.26 4.71
N LEU A 73 3.73 12.00 5.78
CA LEU A 73 5.11 12.31 6.16
C LEU A 73 5.88 11.09 6.65
N THR A 74 5.21 10.16 7.35
CA THR A 74 5.83 8.90 7.78
C THR A 74 6.14 8.00 6.60
N LEU A 75 5.21 7.81 5.66
CA LEU A 75 5.48 7.01 4.47
C LEU A 75 6.55 7.64 3.57
N ALA A 76 6.57 8.97 3.48
CA ALA A 76 7.64 9.69 2.79
C ALA A 76 9.02 9.46 3.43
N SER A 77 9.12 9.40 4.77
CA SER A 77 10.38 9.05 5.47
C SER A 77 10.81 7.59 5.30
N LEU A 78 9.91 6.74 4.82
CA LEU A 78 10.14 5.31 4.58
C LEU A 78 10.22 4.98 3.08
N GLN A 79 10.40 5.98 2.22
CA GLN A 79 10.61 5.75 0.79
C GLN A 79 11.92 4.99 0.56
N GLY A 80 11.90 4.03 -0.37
CA GLY A 80 13.06 3.24 -0.76
C GLY A 80 14.15 4.11 -1.40
N GLU A 81 15.41 3.84 -1.04
CA GLU A 81 16.57 4.65 -1.44
C GLU A 81 17.52 3.91 -2.38
N GLU A 82 17.50 2.58 -2.35
CA GLU A 82 18.43 1.73 -3.06
C GLU A 82 17.73 0.50 -3.66
N ASN A 83 18.45 -0.23 -4.51
CA ASN A 83 17.98 -1.52 -4.99
C ASN A 83 18.48 -2.60 -4.03
N ASN A 84 17.57 -3.18 -3.24
CA ASN A 84 17.90 -4.29 -2.35
C ASN A 84 16.91 -5.45 -2.57
N PRO A 85 17.35 -6.58 -3.16
CA PRO A 85 16.46 -7.71 -3.45
C PRO A 85 16.02 -8.48 -2.21
N GLU A 86 16.71 -8.36 -1.07
CA GLU A 86 16.34 -9.07 0.17
C GLU A 86 15.05 -8.50 0.77
N ASN A 87 14.93 -7.18 0.83
CA ASN A 87 13.71 -6.51 1.31
C ASN A 87 12.82 -5.99 0.17
N GLU A 88 13.20 -6.25 -1.07
CA GLU A 88 12.54 -5.83 -2.31
C GLU A 88 12.42 -4.30 -2.48
N GLU A 89 13.36 -3.57 -1.87
CA GLU A 89 13.48 -2.13 -1.97
C GLU A 89 13.92 -1.71 -3.37
N GLU A 90 13.32 -0.61 -3.83
CA GLU A 90 13.67 0.07 -5.07
C GLU A 90 13.62 1.59 -4.81
N PRO A 91 14.50 2.39 -5.44
CA PRO A 91 14.46 3.84 -5.30
C PRO A 91 13.08 4.39 -5.67
N GLY A 92 12.50 5.21 -4.78
CA GLY A 92 11.19 5.84 -5.00
C GLY A 92 9.98 5.02 -4.54
N LYS A 93 10.14 3.73 -4.26
CA LYS A 93 9.05 2.84 -3.85
C LYS A 93 8.58 3.13 -2.42
N ILE A 94 7.29 3.02 -2.15
CA ILE A 94 6.73 3.16 -0.80
C ILE A 94 6.63 1.79 -0.12
N VAL A 95 6.99 1.77 1.16
CA VAL A 95 7.09 0.58 1.99
C VAL A 95 5.80 -0.25 2.04
N HIS A 96 5.93 -1.57 2.06
CA HIS A 96 4.83 -2.47 2.45
C HIS A 96 4.67 -2.45 3.96
N GLU A 97 5.75 -2.76 4.69
CA GLU A 97 5.74 -2.92 6.14
C GLU A 97 7.03 -2.41 6.80
N TYR A 98 6.86 -1.67 7.90
CA TYR A 98 7.94 -1.20 8.75
C TYR A 98 7.67 -1.57 10.21
N ARG A 99 8.66 -2.18 10.86
CA ARG A 99 8.61 -2.55 12.28
C ARG A 99 9.84 -2.05 13.04
N ARG A 100 9.65 -1.79 14.32
CA ARG A 100 10.71 -1.43 15.27
C ARG A 100 10.64 -2.29 16.52
N THR A 101 11.77 -2.48 17.19
CA THR A 101 11.83 -3.20 18.48
C THR A 101 11.31 -2.37 19.66
N VAL A 102 11.13 -1.06 19.48
CA VAL A 102 10.52 -0.14 20.44
C VAL A 102 9.35 0.60 19.78
N VAL A 103 8.18 0.54 20.41
CA VAL A 103 6.92 1.12 19.93
C VAL A 103 6.29 1.94 21.07
N ASP A 104 6.02 3.21 20.81
CA ASP A 104 5.43 4.15 21.79
C ASP A 104 6.22 4.17 23.12
N GLY A 105 7.55 4.19 23.01
CA GLY A 105 8.48 4.17 24.14
C GLY A 105 8.57 2.85 24.90
N LYS A 106 8.00 1.76 24.38
CA LYS A 106 8.00 0.44 25.03
C LYS A 106 8.64 -0.63 24.14
N PRO A 107 9.42 -1.56 24.71
CA PRO A 107 9.90 -2.70 23.93
C PRO A 107 8.72 -3.57 23.46
N LEU A 108 8.92 -4.26 22.35
CA LEU A 108 7.98 -5.27 21.86
C LEU A 108 7.69 -6.33 22.95
N ASP A 109 6.44 -6.79 23.00
CA ASP A 109 6.11 -7.99 23.77
C ASP A 109 6.73 -9.25 23.14
N LYS A 110 6.72 -10.35 23.89
CA LYS A 110 7.40 -11.60 23.51
C LYS A 110 6.98 -12.10 22.12
N GLU A 111 5.70 -12.02 21.79
CA GLU A 111 5.19 -12.51 20.52
C GLU A 111 5.58 -11.58 19.38
N SER A 112 5.40 -10.26 19.56
CA SER A 112 5.82 -9.26 18.57
C SER A 112 7.32 -9.32 18.29
N ALA A 113 8.15 -9.55 19.31
CA ALA A 113 9.59 -9.71 19.18
C ALA A 113 9.98 -11.01 18.44
N ARG A 114 9.23 -12.10 18.66
CA ARG A 114 9.41 -13.36 17.92
C ARG A 114 9.13 -13.15 16.43
N ILE A 115 8.01 -12.50 16.09
CA ILE A 115 7.62 -12.18 14.72
C ILE A 115 8.66 -11.25 14.07
N PHE A 116 9.08 -10.19 14.76
CA PHE A 116 10.14 -9.30 14.27
C PHE A 116 11.40 -10.10 13.88
N LYS A 117 11.88 -10.97 14.78
CA LYS A 117 13.08 -11.79 14.52
C LYS A 117 12.88 -12.78 13.38
N GLU A 118 11.68 -13.34 13.22
CA GLU A 118 11.34 -14.24 12.13
C GLU A 118 11.35 -13.50 10.78
N LEU A 119 10.64 -12.38 10.68
CA LEU A 119 10.58 -11.57 9.47
C LEU A 119 11.94 -10.98 9.10
N SER A 120 12.74 -10.53 10.07
CA SER A 120 14.08 -10.00 9.81
C SER A 120 15.07 -11.03 9.25
N ARG A 121 14.81 -12.33 9.43
CA ARG A 121 15.60 -13.39 8.76
C ARG A 121 15.23 -13.55 7.29
N HIS A 122 14.00 -13.21 6.93
CA HIS A 122 13.50 -13.35 5.57
C HIS A 122 13.70 -12.09 4.75
N TRP A 123 13.53 -10.91 5.36
CA TRP A 123 13.50 -9.62 4.67
C TRP A 123 14.61 -8.67 5.13
N GLY A 124 15.62 -9.18 5.84
CA GLY A 124 16.72 -8.37 6.35
C GLY A 124 16.32 -7.36 7.44
N GLY A 125 17.10 -6.29 7.56
CA GLY A 125 16.92 -5.25 8.57
C GLY A 125 18.08 -5.16 9.57
N THR A 126 17.89 -4.37 10.61
CA THR A 126 18.88 -4.12 11.66
C THR A 126 18.47 -4.80 12.97
N ALA A 127 19.32 -4.68 13.99
CA ALA A 127 18.97 -5.16 15.34
C ALA A 127 17.72 -4.46 15.93
N THR A 128 17.32 -3.31 15.39
CA THR A 128 16.24 -2.49 15.93
C THR A 128 15.08 -2.25 14.96
N GLU A 129 15.28 -2.47 13.66
CA GLU A 129 14.31 -2.11 12.63
C GLU A 129 14.22 -3.14 11.49
N LEU A 130 13.03 -3.29 10.93
CA LEU A 130 12.72 -4.12 9.76
C LEU A 130 11.95 -3.23 8.77
N THR A 131 12.30 -3.29 7.49
CA THR A 131 11.58 -2.57 6.43
C THR A 131 11.47 -3.48 5.22
N TYR A 132 10.25 -3.72 4.73
CA TYR A 132 9.96 -4.58 3.59
C TYR A 132 9.11 -3.84 2.55
N TYR A 133 9.40 -4.03 1.27
CA TYR A 133 8.83 -3.28 0.14
C TYR A 133 8.09 -4.17 -0.88
N GLY A 134 7.67 -5.37 -0.49
CA GLY A 134 6.83 -6.26 -1.31
C GLY A 134 5.40 -5.76 -1.49
N SER A 135 5.22 -4.53 -2.00
CA SER A 135 3.95 -3.89 -2.32
C SER A 135 4.12 -3.05 -3.57
N VAL A 136 3.46 -3.43 -4.66
CA VAL A 136 3.46 -2.69 -5.91
C VAL A 136 2.43 -1.56 -5.91
N ASP A 137 1.40 -1.68 -5.07
CA ASP A 137 0.27 -0.75 -4.97
C ASP A 137 0.50 0.43 -4.02
N SER A 138 1.40 0.32 -3.04
CA SER A 138 1.65 1.41 -2.08
C SER A 138 2.15 2.69 -2.74
N THR A 139 3.03 2.60 -3.74
CA THR A 139 3.59 3.77 -4.42
C THR A 139 2.55 4.58 -5.22
N PRO A 140 1.77 3.98 -6.15
CA PRO A 140 0.71 4.73 -6.83
C PRO A 140 -0.36 5.20 -5.85
N HIS A 141 -0.69 4.42 -4.82
CA HIS A 141 -1.65 4.84 -3.80
C HIS A 141 -1.13 6.07 -3.02
N PHE A 142 0.15 6.14 -2.65
CA PHE A 142 0.76 7.31 -2.02
C PHE A 142 0.64 8.57 -2.88
N ILE A 143 0.94 8.47 -4.18
CA ILE A 143 0.82 9.59 -5.13
C ILE A 143 -0.63 10.08 -5.18
N ARG A 144 -1.60 9.16 -5.28
CA ARG A 144 -3.04 9.47 -5.28
C ARG A 144 -3.47 10.18 -4.00
N VAL A 145 -3.09 9.69 -2.83
CA VAL A 145 -3.45 10.30 -1.54
C VAL A 145 -2.81 11.69 -1.40
N LEU A 146 -1.55 11.86 -1.81
CA LEU A 146 -0.88 13.17 -1.81
C LEU A 146 -1.59 14.16 -2.73
N GLY A 147 -1.98 13.74 -3.93
CA GLY A 147 -2.77 14.53 -4.88
C GLY A 147 -4.12 14.96 -4.30
N LYS A 148 -4.90 14.02 -3.76
CA LYS A 148 -6.18 14.33 -3.12
C LYS A 148 -6.02 15.26 -1.92
N TYR A 149 -5.01 15.04 -1.08
CA TYR A 149 -4.74 15.88 0.07
C TYR A 149 -4.41 17.32 -0.34
N THR A 150 -3.53 17.50 -1.34
CA THR A 150 -3.11 18.83 -1.81
C THR A 150 -4.21 19.57 -2.54
N GLN A 151 -5.04 18.90 -3.33
CA GLN A 151 -6.26 19.48 -3.91
C GLN A 151 -7.19 20.04 -2.83
N ARG A 152 -7.28 19.35 -1.69
CA ARG A 152 -8.21 19.70 -0.61
C ARG A 152 -7.68 20.75 0.36
N TYR A 153 -6.39 20.70 0.69
CA TYR A 153 -5.79 21.46 1.78
C TYR A 153 -4.62 22.36 1.35
N GLY A 154 -4.33 22.41 0.04
CA GLY A 154 -3.21 23.17 -0.51
C GLY A 154 -1.89 22.40 -0.50
N GLN A 155 -0.88 22.99 -1.13
CA GLN A 155 0.41 22.34 -1.41
C GLN A 155 1.46 22.51 -0.30
N GLU A 156 1.11 23.07 0.86
CA GLU A 156 2.04 23.28 1.99
C GLU A 156 2.77 22.01 2.44
N ILE A 157 2.15 20.83 2.29
CA ILE A 157 2.80 19.56 2.60
C ILE A 157 4.02 19.29 1.70
N MET A 158 4.02 19.77 0.46
CA MET A 158 5.08 19.55 -0.54
C MET A 158 6.43 20.11 -0.09
N HIS A 159 6.41 21.24 0.62
CA HIS A 159 7.62 21.91 1.13
C HIS A 159 8.17 21.31 2.43
N ARG A 160 7.46 20.35 3.05
CA ARG A 160 7.91 19.72 4.29
C ARG A 160 9.12 18.84 3.99
N ARG A 161 10.13 18.94 4.86
CA ARG A 161 11.27 18.02 4.86
C ARG A 161 10.95 16.78 5.69
N VAL A 162 11.39 15.63 5.20
CA VAL A 162 11.42 14.35 5.91
C VAL A 162 12.86 13.85 5.94
N THR A 163 13.21 13.12 7.01
CA THR A 163 14.49 12.42 7.10
C THR A 163 14.23 10.97 6.71
N LEU A 164 14.90 10.50 5.66
CA LEU A 164 14.85 9.11 5.21
C LEU A 164 15.61 8.20 6.18
N ARG A 165 15.52 6.88 5.97
CA ARG A 165 16.20 5.89 6.83
C ARG A 165 17.73 6.02 6.78
N SER A 166 18.29 6.42 5.64
CA SER A 166 19.72 6.74 5.51
C SER A 166 20.18 7.97 6.30
N GLY A 167 19.24 8.81 6.78
CA GLY A 167 19.52 10.13 7.35
C GLY A 167 19.50 11.27 6.32
N HIS A 168 19.37 10.98 5.02
CA HIS A 168 19.17 12.01 4.00
C HIS A 168 17.87 12.77 4.23
N GLN A 169 17.87 14.06 3.92
CA GLN A 169 16.68 14.90 4.05
C GLN A 169 16.16 15.34 2.69
N LEU A 170 14.93 14.93 2.37
CA LEU A 170 14.23 15.32 1.15
C LEU A 170 13.01 16.18 1.47
N SER A 171 12.63 17.06 0.55
CA SER A 171 11.28 17.63 0.56
C SER A 171 10.27 16.59 0.09
N VAL A 172 9.00 16.75 0.47
CA VAL A 172 7.92 15.90 -0.06
C VAL A 172 7.79 16.02 -1.59
N THR A 173 8.16 17.16 -2.18
CA THR A 173 8.30 17.29 -3.64
C THR A 173 9.28 16.28 -4.23
N LEU A 174 10.50 16.17 -3.69
CA LEU A 174 11.50 15.22 -4.19
C LEU A 174 11.05 13.77 -3.94
N VAL A 175 10.38 13.49 -2.82
CA VAL A 175 9.79 12.18 -2.56
C VAL A 175 8.74 11.83 -3.61
N LEU A 176 7.87 12.79 -3.99
CA LEU A 176 6.88 12.61 -5.05
C LEU A 176 7.54 12.36 -6.41
N GLU A 177 8.56 13.14 -6.76
CA GLU A 177 9.33 12.96 -8.00
C GLU A 177 9.92 11.56 -8.08
N ASN A 178 10.61 11.09 -7.03
CA ASN A 178 11.14 9.73 -6.97
C ASN A 178 10.05 8.65 -7.10
N ALA A 179 8.88 8.85 -6.49
CA ALA A 179 7.77 7.90 -6.59
C ALA A 179 7.18 7.84 -8.00
N ILE A 180 7.13 8.99 -8.69
CA ILE A 180 6.69 9.09 -10.08
C ILE A 180 7.73 8.45 -11.01
N ASP A 181 9.02 8.71 -10.80
CA ASP A 181 10.10 8.09 -11.57
C ASP A 181 10.09 6.57 -11.45
N TRP A 182 9.87 6.05 -10.24
CA TRP A 182 9.65 4.62 -10.01
C TRP A 182 8.45 4.12 -10.84
N LEU A 183 7.30 4.80 -10.77
CA LEU A 183 6.09 4.37 -11.48
C LEU A 183 6.26 4.38 -13.00
N ILE A 184 6.89 5.43 -13.56
CA ILE A 184 7.20 5.53 -14.99
C ILE A 184 8.11 4.37 -15.39
N THR A 185 9.20 4.15 -14.65
CA THR A 185 10.17 3.08 -14.93
C THR A 185 9.51 1.70 -14.93
N GLN A 186 8.63 1.42 -13.96
CA GLN A 186 7.91 0.14 -13.91
C GLN A 186 6.94 -0.03 -15.09
N LEU A 187 6.27 1.04 -15.51
CA LEU A 187 5.37 1.00 -16.68
C LEU A 187 6.13 0.83 -18.00
N GLU A 188 7.32 1.42 -18.13
CA GLU A 188 8.17 1.28 -19.31
C GLU A 188 8.78 -0.13 -19.43
N ASN A 189 9.13 -0.75 -18.30
CA ASN A 189 9.68 -2.10 -18.25
C ASN A 189 8.61 -3.21 -18.27
N SER A 190 7.33 -2.84 -18.17
CA SER A 190 6.20 -3.76 -18.13
C SER A 190 6.03 -4.57 -19.42
N LYS A 191 5.75 -5.86 -19.28
CA LYS A 191 5.48 -6.73 -20.44
C LYS A 191 4.10 -6.45 -21.05
N SER A 192 3.10 -6.09 -20.24
CA SER A 192 1.74 -5.77 -20.70
C SER A 192 1.58 -4.28 -21.06
N GLY A 193 2.43 -3.42 -20.50
CA GLY A 193 2.23 -1.98 -20.39
C GLY A 193 1.33 -1.58 -19.21
N LEU A 194 1.05 -2.50 -18.28
CA LEU A 194 0.38 -2.27 -16.99
C LEU A 194 1.38 -2.41 -15.84
N LEU A 195 1.08 -1.84 -14.66
CA LEU A 195 1.97 -2.03 -13.52
C LEU A 195 1.90 -3.48 -13.04
N GLU A 196 3.05 -4.14 -13.00
CA GLU A 196 3.22 -5.56 -12.71
C GLU A 196 4.01 -5.77 -11.43
N PHE A 197 3.75 -6.87 -10.72
CA PHE A 197 4.60 -7.35 -9.63
C PHE A 197 5.23 -8.70 -9.97
N GLU A 198 6.47 -8.87 -9.57
CA GLU A 198 7.20 -10.14 -9.59
C GLU A 198 8.05 -10.18 -8.32
N ARG A 199 7.81 -11.18 -7.49
CA ARG A 199 8.52 -11.33 -6.22
C ARG A 199 10.00 -11.61 -6.48
N LYS A 200 10.89 -10.75 -5.95
CA LYS A 200 12.34 -10.92 -6.10
C LYS A 200 12.94 -11.81 -5.01
N ASN A 201 12.41 -11.72 -3.78
CA ASN A 201 12.87 -12.53 -2.65
C ASN A 201 12.08 -13.85 -2.57
N PRO A 202 12.72 -15.04 -2.61
CA PRO A 202 12.03 -16.32 -2.41
C PRO A 202 11.26 -16.48 -1.09
N HIS A 203 11.56 -15.65 -0.08
CA HIS A 203 10.86 -15.54 1.21
C HIS A 203 9.94 -14.30 1.30
N GLY A 204 9.83 -13.52 0.23
CA GLY A 204 8.91 -12.41 0.11
C GLY A 204 7.46 -12.87 -0.08
N ILE A 205 6.55 -11.90 0.02
CA ILE A 205 5.13 -12.09 -0.26
C ILE A 205 4.94 -12.32 -1.77
N GLU A 206 4.20 -13.36 -2.14
CA GLU A 206 3.96 -13.74 -3.53
C GLU A 206 3.01 -12.78 -4.25
N ASN A 207 1.91 -12.41 -3.59
CA ASN A 207 0.95 -11.42 -4.09
C ASN A 207 1.26 -10.05 -3.47
N GLN A 208 1.90 -9.15 -4.21
CA GLN A 208 2.38 -7.86 -3.67
C GLN A 208 1.35 -6.73 -3.81
N VAL A 209 0.08 -7.04 -3.59
CA VAL A 209 -1.10 -6.19 -3.82
C VAL A 209 -2.11 -6.35 -2.68
N TRP A 210 -3.14 -5.50 -2.57
CA TRP A 210 -4.13 -5.52 -1.47
C TRP A 210 -4.63 -6.93 -1.14
N LYS A 211 -4.80 -7.73 -2.18
CA LYS A 211 -5.13 -9.15 -2.12
C LYS A 211 -3.87 -10.02 -1.99
N ASP A 212 -3.13 -9.88 -0.88
CA ASP A 212 -1.80 -10.49 -0.69
C ASP A 212 -1.79 -11.95 -0.19
N SER A 213 -2.97 -12.53 0.09
CA SER A 213 -3.10 -13.95 0.45
C SER A 213 -2.77 -14.86 -0.74
N LYS A 214 -2.10 -15.99 -0.49
CA LYS A 214 -1.60 -16.89 -1.53
C LYS A 214 -2.68 -17.41 -2.47
N GLU A 215 -3.86 -17.69 -1.92
CA GLU A 215 -4.97 -18.34 -2.62
C GLU A 215 -5.85 -17.34 -3.40
N PHE A 216 -5.54 -16.04 -3.36
CA PHE A 216 -6.46 -15.04 -3.87
C PHE A 216 -6.58 -15.05 -5.40
N TYR A 217 -5.44 -15.10 -6.10
CA TYR A 217 -5.41 -15.12 -7.56
C TYR A 217 -5.49 -16.56 -8.05
N THR A 218 -6.71 -16.98 -8.38
CA THR A 218 -7.02 -18.35 -8.80
C THR A 218 -7.84 -18.32 -10.10
N HIS A 219 -7.47 -19.17 -11.06
CA HIS A 219 -8.19 -19.38 -12.32
C HIS A 219 -9.49 -20.16 -12.11
N GLU A 220 -10.42 -20.08 -13.07
CA GLU A 220 -11.70 -20.81 -13.03
C GLU A 220 -11.53 -22.34 -12.88
N ASN A 221 -10.38 -22.88 -13.30
CA ASN A 221 -10.03 -24.30 -13.17
C ASN A 221 -9.38 -24.67 -11.83
N GLY A 222 -9.30 -23.72 -10.88
CA GLY A 222 -8.73 -23.92 -9.54
C GLY A 222 -7.20 -23.83 -9.47
N LYS A 223 -6.50 -23.58 -10.58
CA LYS A 223 -5.05 -23.33 -10.56
C LYS A 223 -4.75 -21.93 -10.03
N LEU A 224 -3.75 -21.81 -9.17
CA LEU A 224 -3.22 -20.51 -8.75
C LEU A 224 -2.61 -19.77 -9.95
N ALA A 225 -2.51 -18.45 -9.82
CA ALA A 225 -1.84 -17.61 -10.80
C ALA A 225 -0.36 -18.02 -10.98
N ASN A 226 0.19 -17.74 -12.16
CA ASN A 226 1.58 -18.04 -12.47
C ASN A 226 2.55 -17.03 -11.84
N HIS A 227 2.97 -17.27 -10.59
CA HIS A 227 3.98 -16.45 -9.90
C HIS A 227 5.42 -16.61 -10.43
N SER A 228 5.67 -17.43 -11.46
CA SER A 228 6.96 -17.46 -12.16
C SER A 228 7.12 -16.35 -13.21
N ARG A 229 6.08 -15.52 -13.38
CA ARG A 229 6.01 -14.42 -14.32
C ARG A 229 5.43 -13.17 -13.63
N PRO A 230 5.67 -11.97 -14.17
CA PRO A 230 5.02 -10.76 -13.68
C PRO A 230 3.50 -10.88 -13.73
N ILE A 231 2.81 -10.38 -12.70
CA ILE A 231 1.35 -10.36 -12.60
C ILE A 231 0.87 -8.91 -12.58
N ALA A 232 -0.13 -8.59 -13.41
CA ALA A 232 -0.79 -7.28 -13.40
C ALA A 232 -2.20 -7.41 -12.81
N SER A 233 -2.43 -6.86 -11.61
CA SER A 233 -3.74 -6.89 -10.95
C SER A 233 -4.62 -5.71 -11.36
N ILE A 234 -5.93 -5.93 -11.51
CA ILE A 234 -6.91 -4.90 -11.87
C ILE A 234 -6.99 -3.76 -10.84
N GLU A 235 -6.91 -4.07 -9.54
CA GLU A 235 -7.07 -3.06 -8.48
C GLU A 235 -5.93 -2.04 -8.50
N VAL A 236 -4.73 -2.51 -8.85
CA VAL A 236 -3.53 -1.68 -8.98
C VAL A 236 -3.68 -0.69 -10.14
N GLN A 237 -4.28 -1.10 -11.25
CA GLN A 237 -4.33 -0.24 -12.44
C GLN A 237 -5.23 0.99 -12.24
N ALA A 238 -6.28 0.86 -11.40
CA ALA A 238 -7.08 2.00 -11.00
C ALA A 238 -6.25 2.99 -10.15
N LEU A 239 -5.44 2.49 -9.22
CA LEU A 239 -4.52 3.31 -8.42
C LEU A 239 -3.49 4.00 -9.31
N VAL A 240 -2.92 3.28 -10.29
CA VAL A 240 -1.95 3.83 -11.25
C VAL A 240 -2.56 4.94 -12.08
N TYR A 241 -3.76 4.74 -12.61
CA TYR A 241 -4.47 5.78 -13.36
C TYR A 241 -4.62 7.05 -12.52
N ASP A 242 -5.15 6.92 -11.31
CA ASP A 242 -5.36 8.06 -10.40
C ASP A 242 -4.03 8.72 -9.98
N ALA A 243 -3.00 7.92 -9.74
CA ALA A 243 -1.65 8.39 -9.42
C ALA A 243 -1.09 9.26 -10.54
N LEU A 244 -1.20 8.82 -11.80
CA LEU A 244 -0.73 9.55 -12.96
C LEU A 244 -1.50 10.87 -13.16
N ILE A 245 -2.82 10.85 -12.96
CA ILE A 245 -3.65 12.08 -13.00
C ILE A 245 -3.24 13.06 -11.90
N CYS A 246 -3.08 12.58 -10.66
CA CYS A 246 -2.65 13.39 -9.52
C CYS A 246 -1.23 13.94 -9.72
N GLY A 247 -0.30 13.10 -10.17
CA GLY A 247 1.07 13.50 -10.48
C GLY A 247 1.14 14.57 -11.57
N ALA A 248 0.33 14.46 -12.62
CA ALA A 248 0.25 15.45 -13.71
C ALA A 248 -0.27 16.82 -13.25
N GLN A 249 -1.00 16.88 -12.14
CA GLN A 249 -1.45 18.13 -11.52
C GLN A 249 -0.38 18.71 -10.58
N LEU A 250 0.34 17.85 -9.86
CA LEU A 250 1.35 18.24 -8.89
C LEU A 250 2.70 18.62 -9.51
N LEU A 251 3.07 17.99 -10.63
CA LEU A 251 4.33 18.21 -11.33
C LEU A 251 4.07 18.68 -12.78
N PRO A 252 3.93 19.99 -13.01
CA PRO A 252 3.64 20.54 -14.35
C PRO A 252 4.67 20.14 -15.42
N SER A 253 5.94 19.96 -15.05
CA SER A 253 7.02 19.52 -15.94
C SER A 253 6.79 18.12 -16.53
N HIS A 254 6.11 17.23 -15.81
CA HIS A 254 5.83 15.85 -16.23
C HIS A 254 4.42 15.67 -16.81
N ARG A 255 3.61 16.74 -16.84
CA ARG A 255 2.17 16.68 -17.11
C ARG A 255 1.82 15.92 -18.38
N GLN A 256 2.47 16.23 -19.50
CA GLN A 256 2.12 15.62 -20.78
C GLN A 256 2.45 14.12 -20.81
N THR A 257 3.61 13.73 -20.27
CA THR A 257 4.04 12.33 -20.13
C THR A 257 3.06 11.55 -19.26
N LEU A 258 2.74 12.07 -18.08
CA LEU A 258 1.85 11.40 -17.12
C LEU A 258 0.42 11.26 -17.65
N LEU A 259 -0.13 12.25 -18.34
CA LEU A 259 -1.44 12.14 -18.98
C LEU A 259 -1.43 11.11 -20.13
N GLY A 260 -0.34 11.02 -20.88
CA GLY A 260 -0.15 10.00 -21.90
C GLY A 260 -0.13 8.59 -21.31
N LEU A 261 0.64 8.39 -20.24
CA LEU A 261 0.68 7.13 -19.49
C LEU A 261 -0.69 6.78 -18.91
N ALA A 262 -1.41 7.75 -18.32
CA ALA A 262 -2.74 7.51 -17.75
C ALA A 262 -3.73 7.01 -18.81
N LYS A 263 -3.72 7.63 -19.99
CA LYS A 263 -4.52 7.17 -21.13
C LYS A 263 -4.13 5.74 -21.55
N ASN A 264 -2.84 5.46 -21.67
CA ASN A 264 -2.34 4.14 -22.04
C ASN A 264 -2.73 3.06 -21.01
N THR A 265 -2.55 3.32 -19.70
CA THR A 265 -2.97 2.43 -18.61
C THR A 265 -4.46 2.11 -18.74
N ARG A 266 -5.32 3.13 -18.87
CA ARG A 266 -6.77 2.93 -19.05
C ARG A 266 -7.07 2.05 -20.27
N ASP A 267 -6.52 2.41 -21.43
CA ASP A 267 -6.80 1.72 -22.69
C ASP A 267 -6.32 0.26 -22.65
N LYS A 268 -5.16 0.00 -22.04
CA LYS A 268 -4.60 -1.35 -21.81
C LYS A 268 -5.43 -2.15 -20.80
N THR A 269 -5.84 -1.55 -19.69
CA THR A 269 -6.70 -2.19 -18.69
C THR A 269 -8.02 -2.64 -19.33
N LEU A 270 -8.69 -1.76 -20.07
CA LEU A 270 -9.91 -2.11 -20.78
C LEU A 270 -9.67 -3.20 -21.84
N LYS A 271 -8.58 -3.12 -22.59
CA LYS A 271 -8.29 -4.11 -23.63
C LYS A 271 -7.95 -5.50 -23.07
N LEU A 272 -7.18 -5.57 -21.99
CA LEU A 272 -6.58 -6.81 -21.51
C LEU A 272 -7.39 -7.47 -20.39
N LEU A 273 -8.06 -6.68 -19.55
CA LEU A 273 -8.74 -7.19 -18.34
C LEU A 273 -10.26 -7.22 -18.47
N TRP A 274 -10.88 -6.48 -19.38
CA TRP A 274 -12.33 -6.56 -19.58
C TRP A 274 -12.73 -7.85 -20.29
N ARG A 275 -13.67 -8.59 -19.70
CA ARG A 275 -14.21 -9.83 -20.28
C ARG A 275 -15.59 -9.55 -20.88
N GLU A 276 -15.62 -9.24 -22.17
CA GLU A 276 -16.84 -8.87 -22.90
C GLU A 276 -17.93 -9.95 -22.80
N ASP A 277 -17.54 -11.22 -22.82
CA ASP A 277 -18.41 -12.39 -22.69
C ASP A 277 -19.02 -12.54 -21.28
N LYS A 278 -18.30 -12.08 -20.26
CA LYS A 278 -18.68 -12.22 -18.85
C LYS A 278 -19.22 -10.95 -18.21
N LYS A 279 -19.01 -9.78 -18.84
CA LYS A 279 -19.41 -8.44 -18.36
C LYS A 279 -18.79 -8.04 -17.01
N TYR A 280 -17.56 -8.47 -16.75
CA TYR A 280 -16.75 -8.02 -15.61
C TYR A 280 -15.26 -8.01 -15.94
N PHE A 281 -14.45 -7.42 -15.07
CA PHE A 281 -12.99 -7.43 -15.19
C PHE A 281 -12.39 -8.72 -14.62
N ALA A 282 -11.47 -9.35 -15.36
CA ALA A 282 -10.58 -10.35 -14.81
C ALA A 282 -9.78 -9.76 -13.63
N LEU A 283 -9.43 -10.60 -12.66
CA LEU A 283 -8.67 -10.18 -11.47
C LEU A 283 -7.27 -9.67 -11.84
N GLY A 284 -6.67 -10.21 -12.89
CA GLY A 284 -5.36 -9.79 -13.38
C GLY A 284 -4.90 -10.58 -14.60
N LEU A 285 -3.68 -10.30 -15.04
CA LEU A 285 -2.92 -11.05 -16.04
C LEU A 285 -1.80 -11.82 -15.35
N ASP A 286 -1.63 -13.08 -15.69
CA ASP A 286 -0.51 -13.94 -15.31
C ASP A 286 -0.07 -14.76 -16.54
N TYR A 287 1.15 -14.53 -17.02
CA TYR A 287 1.63 -15.01 -18.33
C TYR A 287 1.88 -16.51 -18.43
#